data_AF-A0A1V5V5H0-F1
#
_entry.id   AF-A0A1V5V5H0-F1
#
_cell.length_a   1.000
_cell.length_b   1.000
_cell.length_c   1.000
_cell.angle_alpha   90.00
_cell.angle_beta   90.00
_cell.angle_gamma   90.00
#
_symmetry.space_group_name_H-M   'P 1'
#
loop_
_entity.id
_entity.type
_entity.pdbx_description
1 polymer ?
#
loop_
_entity_poly.entity_id
_entity_poly.type
_entity_poly.pdbx_seq_one_letter_code
_entity_poly.pdbx_strand_id
1 'polypeptide(L)'
;MFGRLGPLEIAIIAIVAILIFGPARIGSLARSVGGSYFKVRHEIDQVKKSVTTDVVESIKESGSKPSGEASKTAAAAPRETDGKV
;
A
#
# COMPACT_ATOMS: atom_id res chain seq x y z
N MET A 1 -9.16 22.00 -12.65
CA MET A 1 -9.96 23.08 -12.01
C MET A 1 -10.72 22.62 -10.74
N PHE A 2 -10.62 21.36 -10.31
CA PHE A 2 -11.32 20.82 -9.11
C PHE A 2 -10.66 21.11 -7.75
N GLY A 3 -9.47 21.71 -7.71
CA GLY A 3 -8.77 22.04 -6.46
C GLY A 3 -9.29 23.28 -5.72
N ARG A 4 -10.34 23.94 -6.24
CA ARG A 4 -10.99 25.11 -5.62
C ARG A 4 -12.31 24.79 -4.92
N LEU A 5 -12.82 23.56 -5.06
CA LEU A 5 -14.01 23.13 -4.34
C LEU A 5 -13.60 22.88 -2.89
N GLY A 6 -13.96 23.81 -2.01
CA GLY A 6 -13.75 23.67 -0.59
C GLY A 6 -14.68 22.60 0.01
N PRO A 7 -14.40 22.18 1.26
CA PRO A 7 -15.27 21.27 2.00
C PRO A 7 -16.72 21.78 2.09
N LEU A 8 -16.89 23.11 2.12
CA LEU A 8 -18.20 23.75 2.21
C LEU A 8 -19.00 23.62 0.90
N GLU A 9 -18.39 23.84 -0.28
CA GLU A 9 -19.07 23.60 -1.55
C GLU A 9 -19.47 22.14 -1.73
N ILE A 10 -18.62 21.19 -1.32
CA ILE A 10 -18.95 19.76 -1.36
C ILE A 10 -20.17 19.46 -0.46
N ALA A 11 -20.23 20.05 0.74
CA ALA A 11 -21.38 19.87 1.63
C ALA A 11 -22.68 20.41 1.00
N ILE A 12 -22.65 21.57 0.36
CA ILE A 12 -23.81 22.14 -0.34
C ILE A 12 -24.28 21.23 -1.46
N ILE A 13 -23.36 20.75 -2.31
CA ILE A 13 -23.70 19.83 -3.40
C ILE A 13 -24.28 18.52 -2.85
N ALA A 14 -23.69 18.00 -1.77
CA ALA A 14 -24.20 16.79 -1.11
C ALA A 14 -25.63 17.00 -0.58
N ILE A 15 -25.93 18.15 0.03
CA ILE A 15 -27.29 18.48 0.49
C ILE A 15 -28.26 18.52 -0.69
N VAL A 16 -27.91 19.20 -1.79
CA VAL A 16 -28.77 19.25 -3.00
C VAL A 16 -29.00 17.85 -3.57
N ALA A 17 -27.96 17.03 -3.65
CA ALA A 17 -28.09 15.64 -4.10
C ALA A 17 -28.98 14.81 -3.17
N ILE A 18 -28.86 15.00 -1.85
CA ILE A 18 -29.71 14.33 -0.85
C ILE A 18 -31.16 14.80 -0.94
N LEU A 19 -31.42 16.05 -1.29
CA LEU A 19 -32.79 16.53 -1.51
C LEU A 19 -33.44 15.90 -2.76
N ILE A 20 -32.66 15.69 -3.82
CA ILE A 20 -33.15 15.07 -5.07
C ILE A 20 -33.36 13.57 -4.90
N PHE A 21 -32.35 12.87 -4.37
CA PHE A 21 -32.36 11.40 -4.28
C PHE A 21 -32.91 10.87 -2.96
N GLY A 22 -32.90 11.68 -1.90
CA GLY A 22 -33.23 11.28 -0.54
C GLY A 22 -32.06 10.63 0.21
N PRO A 23 -31.94 10.84 1.54
CA PRO A 23 -30.86 10.25 2.34
C PRO A 23 -30.93 8.71 2.37
N ALA A 24 -32.14 8.15 2.29
CA ALA A 24 -32.36 6.71 2.25
C ALA A 24 -31.72 6.04 1.01
N ARG A 25 -31.77 6.69 -0.17
CA ARG A 25 -31.18 6.15 -1.40
C ARG A 25 -29.67 6.12 -1.30
N ILE A 26 -29.05 7.23 -0.93
CA ILE A 26 -27.58 7.31 -0.74
C ILE A 26 -27.10 6.28 0.27
N GLY A 27 -27.78 6.14 1.42
CA GLY A 27 -27.46 5.13 2.44
C GLY A 27 -27.58 3.69 1.92
N SER A 28 -28.64 3.37 1.18
CA SER A 28 -28.84 2.04 0.60
C SER A 28 -27.78 1.69 -0.47
N LEU A 29 -27.39 2.66 -1.30
CA LEU A 29 -26.32 2.51 -2.28
C LEU A 29 -24.96 2.34 -1.58
N ALA A 30 -24.68 3.15 -0.57
CA ALA A 30 -23.46 3.02 0.22
C ALA A 30 -23.37 1.65 0.92
N ARG A 31 -24.48 1.12 1.44
CA ARG A 31 -24.52 -0.19 2.10
C ARG A 31 -24.28 -1.34 1.11
N SER A 32 -24.88 -1.28 -0.07
CA SER A 32 -24.76 -2.32 -1.11
C SER A 32 -23.39 -2.30 -1.80
N VAL A 33 -22.92 -1.12 -2.21
CA VAL A 33 -21.61 -0.94 -2.85
C VAL A 33 -20.48 -1.10 -1.83
N GLY A 34 -20.62 -0.50 -0.65
CA GLY A 34 -19.61 -0.57 0.41
C GLY A 34 -19.41 -1.99 0.96
N GLY A 35 -20.48 -2.77 1.10
CA GLY A 35 -20.39 -4.17 1.50
C GLY A 35 -19.65 -5.03 0.46
N SER A 36 -19.88 -4.76 -0.83
CA SER A 36 -19.20 -5.45 -1.94
C SER A 36 -17.72 -5.09 -2.00
N TYR A 37 -17.39 -3.79 -1.88
CA TYR A 37 -16.01 -3.31 -1.84
C TYR A 37 -15.22 -3.87 -0.66
N PHE A 38 -15.86 -4.03 0.50
CA PHE A 38 -15.24 -4.61 1.68
C PHE A 38 -14.82 -6.07 1.47
N LYS A 39 -15.67 -6.89 0.83
CA LYS A 39 -15.35 -8.28 0.51
C LYS A 39 -14.22 -8.38 -0.50
N VAL A 40 -14.26 -7.57 -1.56
CA VAL A 40 -13.19 -7.51 -2.57
C VAL A 40 -11.86 -7.15 -1.91
N ARG A 41 -11.84 -6.17 -1.01
CA ARG A 41 -10.61 -5.81 -0.27
C ARG A 41 -10.11 -6.96 0.60
N HIS A 42 -11.00 -7.69 1.28
CA HIS A 42 -10.63 -8.82 2.10
C HIS A 42 -10.03 -9.97 1.28
N GLU A 43 -10.62 -10.29 0.12
CA GLU A 43 -10.08 -11.31 -0.80
C GLU A 43 -8.73 -10.89 -1.38
N ILE A 44 -8.56 -9.61 -1.75
CA ILE A 44 -7.27 -9.08 -2.21
C ILE A 44 -6.20 -9.23 -1.12
N ASP A 45 -6.54 -8.96 0.14
CA ASP A 45 -5.60 -9.13 1.26
C ASP A 45 -5.23 -10.61 1.49
N GLN A 46 -6.19 -11.54 1.34
CA GLN A 46 -5.91 -12.99 1.42
C GLN A 46 -5.02 -13.46 0.27
N VAL A 47 -5.27 -13.01 -0.96
CA VAL A 47 -4.43 -13.34 -2.13
C VAL A 47 -3.03 -12.75 -2.00
N LYS A 48 -2.91 -11.50 -1.53
CA LYS A 48 -1.59 -10.91 -1.20
C LYS A 48 -0.85 -11.74 -0.18
N LYS A 49 -1.55 -12.25 0.83
CA LYS A 49 -0.95 -13.06 1.90
C LYS A 49 -0.52 -14.43 1.40
N SER A 50 -1.35 -15.13 0.61
CA SER A 50 -0.98 -16.43 0.02
C SER A 50 0.19 -16.29 -0.94
N VAL A 51 0.16 -15.31 -1.85
CA VAL A 51 1.27 -15.06 -2.79
C VAL A 51 2.56 -14.67 -2.04
N THR A 52 2.47 -13.88 -0.97
CA THR A 52 3.65 -13.55 -0.16
C THR A 52 4.20 -14.79 0.54
N THR A 53 3.34 -15.66 1.08
CA THR A 53 3.77 -16.90 1.74
C THR A 53 4.39 -17.87 0.74
N ASP A 54 3.76 -18.12 -0.40
CA ASP A 54 4.26 -19.04 -1.44
C ASP A 54 5.59 -18.57 -2.05
N VAL A 55 5.75 -17.25 -2.26
CA VAL A 55 7.01 -16.68 -2.78
C VAL A 55 8.12 -16.70 -1.72
N VAL A 56 7.80 -16.41 -0.45
CA VAL A 56 8.79 -16.49 0.65
C VAL A 56 9.21 -17.94 0.90
N GLU A 57 8.30 -18.90 0.78
CA GLU A 57 8.59 -20.33 0.93
C GLU A 57 9.42 -20.87 -0.23
N SER A 58 9.12 -20.46 -1.48
CA SER A 58 9.93 -20.77 -2.66
C SER A 58 11.35 -20.18 -2.60
N ILE A 59 11.53 -18.99 -2.01
CA ILE A 59 12.85 -18.37 -1.79
C ILE A 59 13.61 -19.09 -0.66
N LYS A 60 12.91 -19.57 0.37
CA LYS A 60 13.51 -20.28 1.51
C LYS A 60 13.97 -21.70 1.12
N GLU A 61 13.24 -22.37 0.23
CA GLU A 61 13.62 -23.68 -0.30
C GLU A 61 14.79 -23.58 -1.29
N SER A 62 14.87 -22.50 -2.08
CA SER A 62 16.01 -22.21 -2.97
C SER A 62 17.26 -21.66 -2.26
N GLY A 63 17.22 -21.40 -0.95
CA GLY A 63 18.26 -20.70 -0.20
C GLY A 63 19.23 -21.57 0.63
N SER A 64 19.10 -22.90 0.60
CA SER A 64 19.91 -23.77 1.48
C SER A 64 21.10 -24.43 0.76
N LYS A 65 22.25 -23.73 0.84
CA LYS A 65 23.67 -24.09 0.55
C LYS A 65 24.16 -24.00 -0.91
N PRO A 66 25.41 -23.49 -1.16
CA PRO A 66 26.61 -23.69 -0.31
C PRO A 66 27.53 -22.47 -0.08
N SER A 67 28.55 -22.70 0.75
CA SER A 67 29.84 -21.99 0.93
C SER A 67 29.78 -20.51 1.34
N GLY A 68 30.39 -20.08 2.46
CA GLY A 68 31.75 -20.43 2.87
C GLY A 68 32.71 -19.37 2.31
N GLU A 69 33.27 -18.55 3.21
CA GLU A 69 34.56 -17.86 3.01
C GLU A 69 34.60 -16.59 2.11
N ALA A 70 34.10 -15.44 2.59
CA ALA A 70 34.48 -14.12 2.01
C ALA A 70 34.22 -12.89 2.93
N SER A 71 34.38 -12.99 4.26
CA SER A 71 34.18 -11.82 5.14
C SER A 71 35.19 -11.62 6.26
N LYS A 72 36.40 -12.17 6.10
CA LYS A 72 37.57 -11.71 6.86
C LYS A 72 38.70 -11.39 5.89
N THR A 73 38.81 -10.13 5.50
CA THR A 73 40.03 -9.38 5.12
C THR A 73 39.63 -8.27 4.15
N ALA A 74 39.13 -7.15 4.68
CA ALA A 74 39.07 -5.87 3.95
C ALA A 74 38.86 -4.65 4.86
N ALA A 75 38.69 -4.84 6.18
CA ALA A 75 38.50 -3.74 7.12
C ALA A 75 39.72 -3.56 8.03
N ALA A 76 40.88 -3.20 7.46
CA ALA A 76 42.01 -2.70 8.23
C ALA A 76 42.89 -1.75 7.40
N ALA A 77 42.80 -0.46 7.77
CA ALA A 77 43.74 0.66 7.55
C ALA A 77 43.75 1.39 6.19
N PRO A 78 44.21 2.66 6.15
CA PRO A 78 43.74 3.80 6.95
C PRO A 78 43.52 5.08 6.09
N ARG A 79 42.94 6.09 6.73
CA ARG A 79 42.59 7.42 6.20
C ARG A 79 43.82 8.18 5.70
N GLU A 80 43.75 8.78 4.52
CA GLU A 80 44.65 9.85 4.10
C GLU A 80 43.86 11.05 3.56
N THR A 81 44.16 12.20 4.15
CA THR A 81 43.57 13.52 3.96
C THR A 81 44.25 14.28 2.83
N ASP A 82 43.44 15.02 2.08
CA ASP A 82 43.65 16.42 1.65
C ASP A 82 45.05 16.82 1.14
N GLY A 83 45.18 16.95 -0.18
CA GLY A 83 46.30 17.61 -0.86
C GLY A 83 45.78 18.71 -1.78
N LYS A 84 45.72 19.93 -1.24
CA LYS A 84 45.45 21.19 -1.95
C LYS A 84 46.72 21.67 -2.69
N VAL A 85 46.50 22.36 -3.80
CA VAL A 85 47.42 23.02 -4.76
C VAL A 85 48.74 23.60 -4.21
#